data_AF-A0A919LKS4-F1
#
_entry.id   AF-A0A919LKS4-F1
#
_cell.length_a   1.000
_cell.length_b   1.000
_cell.length_c   1.000
_cell.angle_alpha   90.00
_cell.angle_beta   90.00
_cell.angle_gamma   90.00
#
_symmetry.space_group_name_H-M   'P 1'
#
loop_
_entity.id
_entity.type
_entity.pdbx_description
1 polymer ?
#
loop_
_entity_poly.entity_id
_entity_poly.type
_entity_poly.pdbx_seq_one_letter_code
_entity_poly.pdbx_strand_id
1 'polypeptide(L)' 'MSGRGKIPSLNVSKHRLDVQFDNVEEAIAMSAMYAANHLKGITAIITMTESGRTALMTSRISSGLPIFALSATSAP' A
#
# COMPACT_ATOMS: atom_id res chain seq x y z
N MET A 1 20.05 -21.22 6.01
CA MET A 1 19.04 -20.20 5.66
C MET A 1 17.67 -20.85 5.61
N SER A 2 16.72 -20.42 6.44
CA SER A 2 15.33 -20.92 6.39
C SER A 2 14.51 -19.98 5.50
N GLY A 3 13.99 -20.50 4.38
CA GLY A 3 13.17 -19.76 3.44
C GLY A 3 11.77 -19.50 4.01
N ARG A 4 11.41 -18.22 4.16
CA ARG A 4 10.07 -17.81 4.59
C ARG A 4 9.06 -18.17 3.50
N GLY A 5 8.30 -19.24 3.71
CA GLY A 5 7.22 -19.66 2.81
C GLY A 5 6.22 -18.52 2.62
N LYS A 6 5.95 -18.16 1.35
CA LYS A 6 4.91 -17.20 1.00
C LYS A 6 3.56 -17.82 1.33
N ILE A 7 2.98 -17.42 2.46
CA ILE A 7 1.61 -17.80 2.84
C ILE A 7 0.67 -16.99 1.91
N PRO A 8 -0.10 -17.63 1.00
CA PRO A 8 -0.90 -16.90 0.01
C PRO A 8 -1.99 -16.02 0.65
N SER A 9 -2.46 -16.39 1.85
CA SER A 9 -3.57 -15.74 2.54
C SER A 9 -3.26 -14.33 3.05
N LEU A 10 -1.99 -13.98 3.28
CA LEU A 10 -1.60 -12.64 3.78
C LEU A 10 -1.56 -11.58 2.67
N ASN A 11 -1.49 -11.99 1.39
CA ASN A 11 -1.29 -11.08 0.26
C ASN A 11 -2.58 -10.70 -0.45
N VAL A 12 -3.73 -11.24 -0.04
CA VAL A 12 -5.01 -10.98 -0.68
C VAL A 12 -5.84 -10.08 0.25
N SER A 13 -5.74 -8.78 0.04
CA SER A 13 -6.71 -7.85 0.62
C SER A 13 -8.05 -8.02 -0.08
N LYS A 14 -9.18 -7.97 0.62
CA LYS A 14 -10.52 -7.93 -0.03
C LYS A 14 -10.83 -6.57 -0.68
N HIS A 15 -9.85 -5.66 -0.76
CA HIS A 15 -9.92 -4.35 -1.40
C HIS A 15 -11.12 -3.46 -1.03
N ARG A 16 -11.82 -3.76 0.09
CA ARG A 16 -12.98 -3.01 0.59
C ARG A 16 -13.91 -2.54 -0.54
N LEU A 17 -14.25 -3.44 -1.47
CA LEU A 17 -14.97 -3.11 -2.71
C LEU A 17 -16.37 -2.51 -2.50
N ASP A 18 -16.92 -2.56 -1.27
CA ASP A 18 -18.23 -1.98 -0.89
C ASP A 18 -18.13 -0.77 0.07
N VAL A 19 -16.99 -0.07 0.13
CA VAL A 19 -16.80 1.07 1.06
C VAL A 19 -16.78 2.39 0.29
N GLN A 20 -17.65 3.34 0.66
CA GLN A 20 -17.54 4.74 0.26
C GLN A 20 -16.46 5.42 1.11
N PHE A 21 -15.64 6.24 0.46
CA PHE A 21 -14.57 6.99 1.12
C PHE A 21 -15.01 8.44 1.34
N ASP A 22 -14.91 8.91 2.57
CA ASP A 22 -15.14 10.32 2.94
C ASP A 22 -13.84 11.13 2.98
N ASN A 23 -12.70 10.50 2.66
CA ASN A 23 -11.38 11.13 2.68
C ASN A 23 -10.63 10.88 1.37
N VAL A 24 -10.17 11.97 0.75
CA VAL A 24 -9.42 11.93 -0.52
C VAL A 24 -8.14 11.11 -0.40
N GLU A 25 -7.38 11.22 0.70
CA GLU A 25 -6.15 10.44 0.87
C GLU A 25 -6.42 8.94 1.00
N GLU A 26 -7.53 8.55 1.64
CA GLU A 26 -7.93 7.15 1.76
C GLU A 26 -8.35 6.58 0.39
N ALA A 27 -9.13 7.36 -0.38
CA ALA A 27 -9.53 6.98 -1.73
C ALA A 27 -8.32 6.79 -2.65
N ILE A 28 -7.33 7.69 -2.58
CA ILE A 28 -6.08 7.58 -3.34
C ILE A 28 -5.28 6.35 -2.91
N ALA A 29 -5.10 6.13 -1.60
CA ALA A 29 -4.36 4.98 -1.08
C ALA A 29 -4.99 3.65 -1.53
N MET A 30 -6.31 3.52 -1.44
CA MET A 30 -7.03 2.32 -1.85
C MET A 30 -6.94 2.08 -3.36
N SER A 31 -7.10 3.12 -4.17
CA SER A 31 -7.00 3.05 -5.64
C SER A 31 -5.59 2.65 -6.08
N ALA A 32 -4.57 3.27 -5.51
CA ALA A 32 -3.17 2.97 -5.81
C ALA A 32 -2.81 1.53 -5.44
N MET A 33 -3.25 1.05 -4.27
CA MET A 33 -3.00 -0.32 -3.83
C MET A 33 -3.77 -1.35 -4.67
N TYR A 34 -4.98 -1.03 -5.11
CA TYR A 34 -5.72 -1.89 -6.03
C TYR A 34 -4.95 -2.04 -7.36
N ALA A 35 -4.52 -0.93 -7.95
CA ALA A 35 -3.70 -0.96 -9.16
C ALA A 35 -2.40 -1.75 -8.94
N ALA A 36 -1.68 -1.50 -7.85
CA ALA A 36 -0.43 -2.18 -7.53
C ALA A 36 -0.59 -3.71 -7.40
N ASN A 37 -1.67 -4.18 -6.78
CA ASN A 37 -1.90 -5.61 -6.58
C ASN A 37 -2.43 -6.35 -7.82
N HIS A 38 -3.07 -5.66 -8.76
CA HIS A 38 -3.74 -6.30 -9.90
C HIS A 38 -3.09 -6.01 -11.25
N LEU A 39 -2.25 -4.98 -11.36
CA LEU A 39 -1.51 -4.67 -12.57
C LEU A 39 -0.23 -5.50 -12.65
N LYS A 40 -0.11 -6.30 -13.71
CA LYS A 40 1.10 -7.11 -13.96
C LYS A 40 2.31 -6.21 -14.19
N GLY A 41 3.44 -6.59 -13.61
CA GLY A 41 4.72 -5.90 -13.79
C GLY A 41 5.02 -4.82 -12.76
N ILE A 42 4.12 -4.53 -11.82
CA ILE A 42 4.42 -3.66 -10.69
C ILE A 42 5.39 -4.36 -9.73
N THR A 43 6.42 -3.64 -9.30
CA THR A 43 7.48 -4.16 -8.42
C THR A 43 7.61 -3.38 -7.11
N ALA A 44 6.99 -2.20 -7.01
CA ALA A 44 7.06 -1.34 -5.84
C ALA A 44 5.92 -0.31 -5.83
N ILE A 45 5.63 0.23 -4.65
CA ILE A 45 4.74 1.37 -4.44
C ILE A 45 5.58 2.52 -3.87
N ILE A 46 5.38 3.74 -4.38
CA ILE A 46 6.06 4.94 -3.88
C ILE A 46 5.01 5.92 -3.40
N THR A 47 5.10 6.36 -2.15
CA THR A 47 4.23 7.39 -1.57
C THR A 47 5.03 8.65 -1.32
N MET A 48 4.62 9.76 -1.94
CA MET A 48 5.14 11.08 -1.60
C MET A 48 4.24 11.70 -0.53
N THR A 49 4.80 11.99 0.64
CA THR A 49 4.03 12.45 1.80
C THR A 49 4.91 13.27 2.72
N GLU A 50 4.40 14.39 3.21
CA GLU A 50 5.13 15.22 4.20
C GLU A 50 5.08 14.57 5.59
N SER A 51 3.91 14.08 6.00
CA SER A 51 3.64 13.57 7.36
C SER A 51 3.74 12.05 7.50
N GLY A 52 3.88 11.30 6.41
CA GLY A 52 3.85 9.83 6.44
C GLY A 52 2.45 9.22 6.43
N ARG A 53 1.37 10.03 6.47
CA ARG A 53 -0.01 9.53 6.57
C ARG A 53 -0.37 8.60 5.41
N THR A 54 0.00 8.95 4.18
CA THR A 54 -0.25 8.12 2.99
C THR A 54 0.51 6.79 3.04
N ALA A 55 1.75 6.80 3.53
CA ALA A 55 2.56 5.58 3.72
C ALA A 55 1.93 4.65 4.78
N LEU A 56 1.37 5.23 5.84
CA LEU A 56 0.67 4.48 6.88
C LEU A 56 -0.64 3.88 6.36
N MET A 57 -1.42 4.62 5.56
CA MET A 57 -2.66 4.10 4.96
C MET A 57 -2.39 2.95 3.98
N THR A 58 -1.42 3.14 3.08
CA THR A 58 -1.06 2.14 2.06
C THR A 58 -0.48 0.88 2.68
N SER A 59 0.34 0.98 3.73
CA SER A 59 0.93 -0.18 4.41
C SER A 59 -0.09 -1.06 5.16
N ARG A 60 -1.29 -0.54 5.45
CA ARG A 60 -2.38 -1.33 6.06
C ARG A 60 -3.11 -2.22 5.06
N ILE A 61 -2.88 -2.06 3.76
CA ILE A 61 -3.49 -2.86 2.71
C ILE A 61 -2.53 -3.99 2.35
N SER A 62 -2.96 -5.23 2.56
CA SER A 62 -2.16 -6.42 2.25
C SER A 62 -1.60 -6.39 0.82
N SER A 63 -0.28 -6.41 0.73
CA SER A 63 0.46 -6.52 -0.53
C SER A 63 1.80 -7.21 -0.28
N GLY A 64 2.29 -7.94 -1.27
CA GLY A 64 3.65 -8.48 -1.28
C GLY A 64 4.70 -7.48 -1.81
N LEU A 65 4.28 -6.28 -2.19
CA LEU A 65 5.13 -5.25 -2.78
C LEU A 65 5.77 -4.37 -1.70
N PRO A 66 7.05 -3.97 -1.86
CA PRO A 66 7.66 -2.97 -1.00
C PRO A 66 7.01 -1.59 -1.17
N ILE A 67 6.89 -0.84 -0.08
CA ILE A 67 6.40 0.55 -0.05
C ILE A 67 7.56 1.47 0.32
N PHE A 68 7.82 2.47 -0.53
CA PHE A 68 8.81 3.51 -0.30
C PHE A 68 8.12 4.83 0.02
N ALA A 69 8.37 5.37 1.21
CA ALA A 69 7.88 6.68 1.61
C ALA A 69 8.95 7.75 1.32
N LEU A 70 8.59 8.72 0.47
CA LEU A 70 9.43 9.88 0.17
C LEU A 70 8.84 11.10 0.87
N SER A 71 9.63 11.72 1.74
CA SER A 71 9.31 12.99 2.38
C SER A 71 10.46 13.97 2.18
N ALA A 72 10.13 15.24 1.98
CA ALA A 72 11.11 16.33 1.97
C ALA A 72 11.54 16.74 3.40
N THR A 73 10.82 16.25 4.41
CA THR A 73 11.12 16.50 5.82
C THR A 73 11.77 15.25 6.43
N SER A 74 12.76 15.43 7.30
CA SER A 74 13.34 14.32 8.06
C SER A 74 12.28 13.69 8.96
N ALA A 75 12.31 12.36 9.11
CA ALA A 75 11.51 11.70 10.12
C ALA A 75 11.81 12.32 11.51
N PRO A 76 10.78 12.59 12.33
CA PRO A 76 10.97 13.10 13.68
C PRO A 76 11.75 12.13 14.57
#